data_AF-A0A971V4P8-F1
#
_entry.id   AF-A0A971V4P8-F1
#
_cell.length_a   1.000
_cell.length_b   1.000
_cell.length_c   1.000
_cell.angle_alpha   90.00
_cell.angle_beta   90.00
_cell.angle_gamma   90.00
#
_symmetry.space_group_name_H-M   'P 1'
#
loop_
_entity.id
_entity.type
_entity.pdbx_description
1 polymer ?
#
loop_
_entity_poly.entity_id
_entity_poly.type
_entity_poly.pdbx_seq_one_letter_code
_entity_poly.pdbx_strand_id
1 'polypeptide(L)'
;MKTKRTKLSLITTFFLALLFIAGCDKEDPVIKVTGVTLNKSAVTLIEGDSENLSATVLPAEADNKKVSWQSDNTGIAAVDSQGKVTALKAGSATITVTTDDGGKTATCKVTVEPKTIAVTGVALNKSSLTLTEEESETLTATVSPTDATNKKVSWKSDKTDIATVDSNGKVTAIAKGNSQIIATTEDGGKQAICNVVVPEPNIDVQFTKNGIYYRTLSPGSTDVGITNKTYSLDFVNFNWGQNSYSGDVNVPATVEYEGVVYQVKEVRYGAFWYSSGLKSVTLPEGLTYIRGYAFFECPNLQSVELPNTLKGMNNQVFKGCKELTALHIPKNVSSISSDCFTGCSNLELTISTENINFKVIDKVLFDANISICWIPEKKTGEYTIPEGTNIINSNATFQSRLSKITIPASVKTIWYFAGLIYSNITLHVPKGTKALYEAHALWGLGFNIVEQE
;
A
#
# COMPACT_ATOMS: atom_id res chain seq x y z
N MET A 1 -85.14 81.75 9.61
CA MET A 1 -86.44 81.07 9.89
C MET A 1 -87.24 80.88 8.60
N LYS A 2 -88.23 79.98 8.64
CA LYS A 2 -89.36 79.69 7.72
C LYS A 2 -89.76 80.67 6.58
N THR A 3 -90.01 80.08 5.39
CA THR A 3 -91.17 80.20 4.43
C THR A 3 -91.50 81.42 3.52
N LYS A 4 -91.57 81.11 2.19
CA LYS A 4 -92.63 81.44 1.15
C LYS A 4 -92.84 82.94 0.73
N ARG A 5 -93.50 83.36 -0.39
CA ARG A 5 -94.47 82.73 -1.36
C ARG A 5 -94.70 83.53 -2.71
N THR A 6 -95.04 82.81 -3.82
CA THR A 6 -95.95 83.15 -4.99
C THR A 6 -95.70 84.20 -6.12
N LYS A 7 -95.74 83.72 -7.40
CA LYS A 7 -96.49 84.11 -8.67
C LYS A 7 -96.69 85.61 -9.08
N LEU A 8 -96.99 86.01 -10.34
CA LEU A 8 -97.69 85.39 -11.50
C LEU A 8 -97.32 86.08 -12.87
N SER A 9 -97.30 85.37 -14.02
CA SER A 9 -97.46 85.97 -15.38
C SER A 9 -97.66 84.93 -16.50
N LEU A 10 -97.87 85.37 -17.77
CA LEU A 10 -98.01 84.58 -19.02
C LEU A 10 -97.81 85.49 -20.28
N ILE A 11 -98.09 85.00 -21.52
CA ILE A 11 -98.31 85.73 -22.81
C ILE A 11 -97.02 86.25 -23.50
N THR A 12 -96.76 86.19 -24.83
CA THR A 12 -97.17 85.41 -26.06
C THR A 12 -96.18 85.78 -27.21
N THR A 13 -96.10 85.23 -28.45
CA THR A 13 -96.28 83.91 -29.14
C THR A 13 -95.94 84.14 -30.65
N PHE A 14 -95.78 83.07 -31.46
CA PHE A 14 -95.60 83.03 -32.95
C PHE A 14 -94.19 83.39 -33.53
N PHE A 15 -93.78 82.97 -34.75
CA PHE A 15 -93.86 81.65 -35.42
C PHE A 15 -92.99 81.59 -36.72
N LEU A 16 -92.95 80.42 -37.39
CA LEU A 16 -92.32 80.10 -38.70
C LEU A 16 -90.76 80.11 -38.74
N ALA A 17 -89.98 79.13 -39.24
CA ALA A 17 -90.17 77.85 -39.99
C ALA A 17 -90.22 77.92 -41.54
N LEU A 18 -89.72 76.94 -42.33
CA LEU A 18 -88.63 75.95 -42.16
C LEU A 18 -88.33 75.23 -43.51
N LEU A 19 -87.06 74.93 -43.84
CA LEU A 19 -86.69 73.71 -44.60
C LEU A 19 -85.29 73.21 -44.16
N PHE A 20 -85.10 71.89 -44.08
CA PHE A 20 -83.88 71.22 -43.61
C PHE A 20 -83.66 69.93 -44.40
N ILE A 21 -82.40 69.49 -44.53
CA ILE A 21 -82.05 68.12 -44.93
C ILE A 21 -81.44 67.43 -43.69
N ALA A 22 -81.90 66.21 -43.39
CA ALA A 22 -81.38 65.42 -42.28
C ALA A 22 -80.52 64.27 -42.80
N GLY A 23 -79.25 64.24 -42.41
CA GLY A 23 -78.46 63.01 -42.40
C GLY A 23 -78.93 62.10 -41.26
N CYS A 24 -78.92 60.80 -41.48
CA CYS A 24 -79.28 59.81 -40.46
C CYS A 24 -78.14 58.79 -40.37
N ASP A 25 -77.18 59.07 -39.50
CA ASP A 25 -76.14 58.09 -39.17
C ASP A 25 -76.79 56.90 -38.47
N LYS A 26 -76.48 55.70 -38.97
CA LYS A 26 -76.75 54.44 -38.29
C LYS A 26 -75.40 53.80 -38.02
N GLU A 27 -75.07 53.61 -36.75
CA GLU A 27 -73.91 52.81 -36.36
C GLU A 27 -74.15 51.34 -36.76
N ASP A 28 -73.12 50.68 -37.30
CA ASP A 28 -73.18 49.26 -37.60
C ASP A 28 -73.22 48.42 -36.31
N PRO A 29 -73.90 47.24 -36.32
CA PRO A 29 -74.13 46.45 -35.12
C PRO A 29 -72.85 45.73 -34.64
N VAL A 30 -72.28 46.23 -33.53
CA VAL A 30 -71.06 45.70 -32.89
C VAL A 30 -71.15 44.18 -32.62
N ILE A 31 -70.21 43.42 -33.18
CA ILE A 31 -70.10 41.97 -33.08
C ILE A 31 -69.42 41.60 -31.76
N LYS A 32 -70.24 41.16 -30.80
CA LYS A 32 -69.81 40.82 -29.43
C LYS A 32 -69.17 39.45 -29.30
N VAL A 33 -68.21 39.36 -28.37
CA VAL A 33 -67.51 38.11 -28.02
C VAL A 33 -68.45 37.11 -27.35
N THR A 34 -68.54 35.92 -27.92
CA THR A 34 -69.33 34.79 -27.40
C THR A 34 -68.49 33.83 -26.56
N GLY A 35 -67.20 33.66 -26.85
CA GLY A 35 -66.32 32.76 -26.09
C GLY A 35 -64.83 32.93 -26.39
N VAL A 36 -64.00 32.18 -25.67
CA VAL A 36 -62.55 32.03 -25.91
C VAL A 36 -62.13 30.59 -25.61
N THR A 37 -61.11 30.09 -26.32
CA THR A 37 -60.52 28.76 -26.10
C THR A 37 -59.00 28.83 -26.09
N LEU A 38 -58.33 27.89 -25.42
CA LEU A 38 -56.87 27.74 -25.44
C LEU A 38 -56.42 26.54 -26.27
N ASN A 39 -55.22 26.63 -26.85
CA ASN A 39 -54.55 25.53 -27.57
C ASN A 39 -54.20 24.32 -26.68
N LYS A 40 -54.04 24.52 -25.36
CA LYS A 40 -53.69 23.49 -24.37
C LYS A 40 -54.53 23.72 -23.11
N SER A 41 -55.08 22.65 -22.54
CA SER A 41 -55.81 22.65 -21.26
C SER A 41 -54.94 22.24 -20.06
N ALA A 42 -53.78 21.62 -20.32
CA ALA A 42 -52.74 21.39 -19.34
C ALA A 42 -51.36 21.35 -20.00
N VAL A 43 -50.30 21.59 -19.20
CA VAL A 43 -48.89 21.37 -19.59
C VAL A 43 -48.06 21.00 -18.36
N THR A 44 -47.03 20.19 -18.56
CA THR A 44 -45.99 19.91 -17.57
C THR A 44 -44.66 20.51 -18.06
N LEU A 45 -43.95 21.23 -17.19
CA LEU A 45 -42.69 21.93 -17.51
C LEU A 45 -41.65 21.69 -16.41
N ILE A 46 -40.35 21.73 -16.74
CA ILE A 46 -39.29 21.74 -15.72
C ILE A 46 -39.05 23.19 -15.26
N GLU A 47 -38.70 23.39 -14.00
CA GLU A 47 -38.36 24.71 -13.45
C GLU A 47 -37.27 25.43 -14.29
N GLY A 48 -37.64 26.59 -14.86
CA GLY A 48 -36.83 27.37 -15.81
C GLY A 48 -37.28 27.27 -17.29
N ASP A 49 -38.12 26.30 -17.66
CA ASP A 49 -38.66 26.17 -19.02
C ASP A 49 -39.78 27.18 -19.32
N SER A 50 -40.17 27.28 -20.59
CA SER A 50 -41.31 28.11 -21.02
C SER A 50 -42.07 27.51 -22.20
N GLU A 51 -43.35 27.87 -22.30
CA GLU A 51 -44.35 27.31 -23.22
C GLU A 51 -45.27 28.42 -23.72
N ASN A 52 -45.77 28.33 -24.96
CA ASN A 52 -46.67 29.34 -25.51
C ASN A 52 -48.12 28.83 -25.52
N LEU A 53 -48.97 29.45 -24.71
CA LEU A 53 -50.41 29.30 -24.82
C LEU A 53 -50.95 30.28 -25.87
N SER A 54 -51.96 29.83 -26.63
CA SER A 54 -52.58 30.64 -27.68
C SER A 54 -54.08 30.63 -27.47
N ALA A 55 -54.66 31.84 -27.44
CA ALA A 55 -56.09 32.06 -27.24
C ALA A 55 -56.79 32.31 -28.58
N THR A 56 -57.96 31.69 -28.76
CA THR A 56 -58.82 31.89 -29.94
C THR A 56 -60.14 32.48 -29.46
N VAL A 57 -60.44 33.72 -29.87
CA VAL A 57 -61.67 34.44 -29.52
C VAL A 57 -62.76 34.11 -30.55
N LEU A 58 -64.00 33.92 -30.07
CA LEU A 58 -65.16 33.58 -30.89
C LEU A 58 -66.28 34.64 -30.72
N PRO A 59 -67.02 35.00 -31.79
CA PRO A 59 -66.80 34.61 -33.19
C PRO A 59 -65.48 35.17 -33.74
N ALA A 60 -64.98 34.56 -34.83
CA ALA A 60 -63.74 35.00 -35.48
C ALA A 60 -63.80 36.45 -35.98
N GLU A 61 -65.00 37.00 -36.19
CA GLU A 61 -65.26 38.39 -36.61
C GLU A 61 -65.67 39.34 -35.46
N ALA A 62 -65.45 38.98 -34.19
CA ALA A 62 -65.73 39.91 -33.08
C ALA A 62 -64.86 41.18 -33.14
N ASP A 63 -65.44 42.35 -32.93
CA ASP A 63 -64.73 43.63 -33.12
C ASP A 63 -63.58 43.84 -32.11
N ASN A 64 -63.76 43.37 -30.88
CA ASN A 64 -62.74 43.42 -29.85
C ASN A 64 -62.22 42.01 -29.51
N LYS A 65 -61.11 41.62 -30.15
CA LYS A 65 -60.42 40.35 -29.93
C LYS A 65 -59.33 40.44 -28.84
N LYS A 66 -59.24 41.56 -28.10
CA LYS A 66 -58.22 41.76 -27.08
C LYS A 66 -58.48 40.85 -25.87
N VAL A 67 -57.39 40.30 -25.33
CA VAL A 67 -57.39 39.44 -24.15
C VAL A 67 -56.42 39.93 -23.10
N SER A 68 -56.65 39.50 -21.86
CA SER A 68 -55.76 39.62 -20.72
C SER A 68 -55.42 38.22 -20.20
N TRP A 69 -54.21 38.05 -19.66
CA TRP A 69 -53.70 36.80 -19.13
C TRP A 69 -53.40 36.94 -17.63
N GLN A 70 -53.68 35.90 -16.86
CA GLN A 70 -53.44 35.85 -15.42
C GLN A 70 -52.99 34.44 -15.01
N SER A 71 -52.11 34.36 -14.01
CA SER A 71 -51.82 33.13 -13.26
C SER A 71 -52.45 33.22 -11.87
N ASP A 72 -53.01 32.12 -11.36
CA ASP A 72 -53.44 32.03 -9.96
C ASP A 72 -52.25 32.00 -8.97
N ASN A 73 -51.07 31.57 -9.43
CA ASN A 73 -49.85 31.53 -8.64
C ASN A 73 -48.62 31.86 -9.50
N THR A 74 -48.33 33.15 -9.61
CA THR A 74 -47.15 33.71 -10.29
C THR A 74 -45.81 33.31 -9.66
N GLY A 75 -45.81 32.69 -8.47
CA GLY A 75 -44.61 32.11 -7.86
C GLY A 75 -44.28 30.69 -8.33
N ILE A 76 -45.22 30.02 -9.01
CA ILE A 76 -45.06 28.67 -9.59
C ILE A 76 -44.93 28.79 -11.10
N ALA A 77 -45.84 29.51 -11.76
CA ALA A 77 -45.76 29.81 -13.18
C ALA A 77 -46.28 31.23 -13.46
N ALA A 78 -45.48 32.03 -14.16
CA ALA A 78 -45.91 33.34 -14.65
C ALA A 78 -46.37 33.24 -16.10
N VAL A 79 -47.23 34.16 -16.54
CA VAL A 79 -47.65 34.33 -17.93
C VAL A 79 -47.50 35.79 -18.34
N ASP A 80 -47.01 36.05 -19.56
CA ASP A 80 -46.92 37.41 -20.10
C ASP A 80 -48.17 37.84 -20.89
N SER A 81 -48.16 39.07 -21.41
CA SER A 81 -49.26 39.62 -22.20
C SER A 81 -49.47 38.95 -23.57
N GLN A 82 -48.54 38.08 -24.02
CA GLN A 82 -48.62 37.34 -25.28
C GLN A 82 -49.06 35.88 -25.07
N GLY A 83 -49.19 35.41 -23.82
CA GLY A 83 -49.53 34.04 -23.48
C GLY A 83 -48.33 33.10 -23.29
N LYS A 84 -47.10 33.64 -23.23
CA LYS A 84 -45.93 32.83 -22.89
C LYS A 84 -45.92 32.55 -21.39
N VAL A 85 -46.04 31.28 -21.05
CA VAL A 85 -45.92 30.74 -19.69
C VAL A 85 -44.46 30.44 -19.40
N THR A 86 -43.97 30.84 -18.23
CA THR A 86 -42.62 30.50 -17.73
C THR A 86 -42.74 29.76 -16.40
N ALA A 87 -42.09 28.61 -16.29
CA ALA A 87 -42.06 27.78 -15.09
C ALA A 87 -41.02 28.33 -14.11
N LEU A 88 -41.44 28.67 -12.89
CA LEU A 88 -40.62 29.40 -11.91
C LEU A 88 -40.31 28.62 -10.64
N LYS A 89 -41.20 27.70 -10.23
CA LYS A 89 -40.98 26.82 -9.08
C LYS A 89 -41.83 25.56 -9.15
N ALA A 90 -41.28 24.43 -8.73
CA ALA A 90 -42.03 23.18 -8.59
C ALA A 90 -43.39 23.33 -7.86
N GLY A 91 -44.45 22.79 -8.45
CA GLY A 91 -45.83 22.92 -7.96
C GLY A 91 -46.88 22.84 -9.07
N SER A 92 -48.05 23.46 -8.89
CA SER A 92 -49.06 23.63 -9.95
C SER A 92 -49.76 24.98 -9.86
N ALA A 93 -50.10 25.54 -11.02
CA ALA A 93 -50.77 26.82 -11.18
C ALA A 93 -51.77 26.74 -12.35
N THR A 94 -52.77 27.61 -12.37
CA THR A 94 -53.78 27.74 -13.42
C THR A 94 -53.57 29.07 -14.16
N ILE A 95 -53.27 28.98 -15.45
CA ILE A 95 -53.26 30.14 -16.34
C ILE A 95 -54.66 30.35 -16.88
N THR A 96 -55.17 31.58 -16.74
CA THR A 96 -56.47 32.01 -17.25
C THR A 96 -56.28 33.08 -18.31
N VAL A 97 -56.94 32.94 -19.46
CA VAL A 97 -57.14 34.02 -20.41
C VAL A 97 -58.56 34.56 -20.25
N THR A 98 -58.72 35.89 -20.33
CA THR A 98 -60.01 36.60 -20.23
C THR A 98 -60.16 37.58 -21.39
N THR A 99 -61.31 37.59 -22.08
CA THR A 99 -61.59 38.54 -23.16
C THR A 99 -62.00 39.91 -22.61
N ASP A 100 -61.43 40.98 -23.16
CA ASP A 100 -61.75 42.37 -22.77
C ASP A 100 -63.23 42.72 -23.02
N ASP A 101 -63.80 42.23 -24.13
CA ASP A 101 -65.24 42.25 -24.38
C ASP A 101 -65.90 40.97 -23.86
N GLY A 102 -67.04 41.12 -23.18
CA GLY A 102 -67.85 39.99 -22.70
C GLY A 102 -67.27 39.16 -21.54
N GLY A 103 -66.01 39.37 -21.12
CA GLY A 103 -65.42 38.74 -19.94
C GLY A 103 -65.34 37.20 -19.99
N LYS A 104 -65.20 36.62 -21.18
CA LYS A 104 -65.20 35.17 -21.39
C LYS A 104 -63.83 34.60 -21.05
N THR A 105 -63.79 33.43 -20.42
CA THR A 105 -62.55 32.83 -19.91
C THR A 105 -62.27 31.44 -20.45
N ALA A 106 -60.99 31.09 -20.51
CA ALA A 106 -60.50 29.72 -20.70
C ALA A 106 -59.23 29.51 -19.87
N THR A 107 -58.98 28.26 -19.45
CA THR A 107 -57.92 27.93 -18.49
C THR A 107 -57.01 26.79 -18.94
N CYS A 108 -55.76 26.84 -18.50
CA CYS A 108 -54.76 25.80 -18.68
C CYS A 108 -54.06 25.50 -17.36
N LYS A 109 -54.01 24.23 -16.95
CA LYS A 109 -53.30 23.79 -15.75
C LYS A 109 -51.82 23.55 -16.04
N VAL A 110 -50.96 24.39 -15.49
CA VAL A 110 -49.51 24.21 -15.49
C VAL A 110 -49.13 23.33 -14.30
N THR A 111 -48.31 22.32 -14.54
CA THR A 111 -47.59 21.56 -13.50
C THR A 111 -46.10 21.80 -13.71
N VAL A 112 -45.39 22.20 -12.65
CA VAL A 112 -43.95 22.44 -12.71
C VAL A 112 -43.24 21.36 -11.91
N GLU A 113 -42.31 20.67 -12.55
CA GLU A 113 -41.43 19.68 -11.94
C GLU A 113 -40.11 20.34 -11.53
N PRO A 114 -39.50 19.94 -10.39
CA PRO A 114 -38.26 20.53 -9.91
C PRO A 114 -37.10 20.20 -10.85
N LYS A 115 -36.25 21.20 -11.14
CA LYS A 115 -35.05 21.01 -11.95
C LYS A 115 -34.03 20.13 -11.20
N THR A 116 -33.77 18.94 -11.75
CA THR A 116 -32.77 18.01 -11.21
C THR A 116 -31.36 18.34 -11.71
N ILE A 117 -30.45 18.59 -10.78
CA ILE A 117 -29.01 18.75 -11.03
C ILE A 117 -28.32 17.44 -10.66
N ALA A 118 -27.82 16.72 -11.67
CA ALA A 118 -27.23 15.40 -11.50
C ALA A 118 -25.79 15.45 -10.96
N VAL A 119 -25.39 14.39 -10.25
CA VAL A 119 -24.04 14.23 -9.68
C VAL A 119 -23.00 13.93 -10.77
N THR A 120 -21.97 14.77 -10.85
CA THR A 120 -20.83 14.58 -11.75
C THR A 120 -19.68 13.81 -11.10
N GLY A 121 -19.49 13.94 -9.78
CA GLY A 121 -18.41 13.25 -9.06
C GLY A 121 -18.56 13.27 -7.53
N VAL A 122 -17.68 12.52 -6.86
CA VAL A 122 -17.49 12.52 -5.42
C VAL A 122 -15.99 12.46 -5.11
N ALA A 123 -15.56 13.08 -4.01
CA ALA A 123 -14.19 13.04 -3.51
C ALA A 123 -14.17 12.77 -2.01
N LEU A 124 -13.09 12.18 -1.50
CA LEU A 124 -12.86 11.95 -0.08
C LEU A 124 -11.84 12.95 0.48
N ASN A 125 -11.96 13.30 1.76
CA ASN A 125 -10.96 14.09 2.49
C ASN A 125 -9.58 13.41 2.57
N LYS A 126 -9.52 12.08 2.48
CA LYS A 126 -8.28 11.28 2.43
C LYS A 126 -8.39 10.15 1.41
N SER A 127 -7.30 9.87 0.70
CA SER A 127 -7.14 8.73 -0.23
C SER A 127 -6.42 7.52 0.40
N SER A 128 -5.88 7.68 1.61
CA SER A 128 -5.34 6.59 2.41
C SER A 128 -5.47 6.86 3.92
N LEU A 129 -5.51 5.77 4.68
CA LEU A 129 -5.47 5.71 6.14
C LEU A 129 -4.44 4.65 6.56
N THR A 130 -3.71 4.92 7.65
CA THR A 130 -2.98 3.89 8.40
C THR A 130 -3.54 3.91 9.81
N LEU A 131 -4.08 2.78 10.28
CA LEU A 131 -4.77 2.66 11.56
C LEU A 131 -4.22 1.43 12.31
N THR A 132 -3.96 1.57 13.60
CA THR A 132 -3.71 0.43 14.50
C THR A 132 -5.01 -0.35 14.77
N GLU A 133 -4.91 -1.58 15.28
CA GLU A 133 -6.08 -2.41 15.58
C GLU A 133 -6.99 -1.72 16.62
N GLU A 134 -8.32 -1.84 16.46
CA GLU A 134 -9.35 -1.04 17.16
C GLU A 134 -9.37 0.48 16.89
N GLU A 135 -8.34 1.06 16.26
CA GLU A 135 -8.30 2.49 15.92
C GLU A 135 -9.34 2.85 14.86
N SER A 136 -9.83 4.10 14.90
CA SER A 136 -10.87 4.55 13.98
C SER A 136 -10.79 6.04 13.61
N GLU A 137 -11.10 6.35 12.36
CA GLU A 137 -11.14 7.72 11.83
C GLU A 137 -12.30 7.90 10.83
N THR A 138 -12.89 9.09 10.79
CA THR A 138 -14.01 9.41 9.89
C THR A 138 -13.53 10.00 8.56
N LEU A 139 -13.95 9.36 7.46
CA LEU A 139 -13.83 9.89 6.11
C LEU A 139 -15.03 10.77 5.76
N THR A 140 -14.78 11.90 5.12
CA THR A 140 -15.82 12.82 4.65
C THR A 140 -15.91 12.77 3.13
N ALA A 141 -17.10 12.53 2.60
CA ALA A 141 -17.37 12.53 1.16
C ALA A 141 -17.99 13.86 0.70
N THR A 142 -17.36 14.49 -0.29
CA THR A 142 -17.82 15.75 -0.91
C THR A 142 -18.36 15.44 -2.31
N VAL A 143 -19.64 15.74 -2.52
CA VAL A 143 -20.33 15.52 -3.80
C VAL A 143 -20.27 16.76 -4.69
N SER A 144 -20.06 16.55 -5.99
CA SER A 144 -20.01 17.59 -7.02
C SER A 144 -21.10 17.38 -8.08
N PRO A 145 -21.74 18.46 -8.60
CA PRO A 145 -21.58 19.86 -8.17
C PRO A 145 -22.24 20.13 -6.80
N THR A 146 -21.89 21.25 -6.17
CA THR A 146 -22.33 21.58 -4.79
C THR A 146 -23.81 21.94 -4.68
N ASP A 147 -24.52 22.07 -5.79
CA ASP A 147 -25.97 22.28 -5.93
C ASP A 147 -26.74 21.03 -6.39
N ALA A 148 -26.06 19.88 -6.58
CA ALA A 148 -26.69 18.62 -6.98
C ALA A 148 -27.92 18.24 -6.12
N THR A 149 -28.97 17.73 -6.76
CA THR A 149 -30.28 17.51 -6.13
C THR A 149 -30.30 16.31 -5.18
N ASN A 150 -29.57 15.24 -5.49
CA ASN A 150 -29.29 14.14 -4.55
C ASN A 150 -27.79 14.09 -4.24
N LYS A 151 -27.42 14.33 -2.98
CA LYS A 151 -26.03 14.31 -2.47
C LYS A 151 -25.74 13.12 -1.56
N LYS A 152 -26.63 12.15 -1.48
CA LYS A 152 -26.46 11.00 -0.60
C LYS A 152 -25.33 10.10 -1.08
N VAL A 153 -24.56 9.60 -0.11
CA VAL A 153 -23.42 8.71 -0.30
C VAL A 153 -23.63 7.46 0.53
N SER A 154 -23.41 6.31 -0.09
CA SER A 154 -23.34 5.00 0.55
C SER A 154 -21.87 4.61 0.77
N TRP A 155 -21.60 3.88 1.84
CA TRP A 155 -20.25 3.45 2.22
C TRP A 155 -20.12 1.93 2.18
N LYS A 156 -18.96 1.44 1.77
CA LYS A 156 -18.64 0.01 1.74
C LYS A 156 -17.16 -0.23 2.04
N SER A 157 -16.85 -1.30 2.77
CA SER A 157 -15.52 -1.92 2.81
C SER A 157 -15.41 -3.07 1.79
N ASP A 158 -14.24 -3.26 1.18
CA ASP A 158 -13.95 -4.45 0.38
C ASP A 158 -13.67 -5.71 1.24
N LYS A 159 -13.24 -5.53 2.50
CA LYS A 159 -12.76 -6.57 3.42
C LYS A 159 -13.08 -6.17 4.86
N THR A 160 -14.30 -6.47 5.30
CA THR A 160 -14.79 -6.20 6.67
C THR A 160 -13.88 -6.72 7.77
N ASP A 161 -13.21 -7.84 7.50
CA ASP A 161 -12.38 -8.56 8.47
C ASP A 161 -11.03 -7.86 8.71
N ILE A 162 -10.69 -6.85 7.89
CA ILE A 162 -9.50 -5.99 8.04
C ILE A 162 -9.92 -4.60 8.49
N ALA A 163 -10.93 -4.00 7.84
CA ALA A 163 -11.49 -2.71 8.21
C ALA A 163 -12.99 -2.62 7.90
N THR A 164 -13.74 -2.01 8.80
CA THR A 164 -15.18 -1.71 8.63
C THR A 164 -15.40 -0.21 8.39
N VAL A 165 -16.59 0.15 7.88
CA VAL A 165 -17.05 1.54 7.76
C VAL A 165 -18.54 1.63 8.09
N ASP A 166 -18.96 2.65 8.82
CA ASP A 166 -20.37 2.90 9.14
C ASP A 166 -21.07 3.81 8.10
N SER A 167 -22.37 4.08 8.30
CA SER A 167 -23.16 4.96 7.41
C SER A 167 -22.69 6.42 7.40
N ASN A 168 -21.86 6.84 8.36
CA ASN A 168 -21.35 8.20 8.53
C ASN A 168 -19.92 8.35 7.98
N GLY A 169 -19.33 7.28 7.44
CA GLY A 169 -17.93 7.27 6.98
C GLY A 169 -16.90 7.00 8.07
N LYS A 170 -17.31 6.62 9.29
CA LYS A 170 -16.38 6.21 10.35
C LYS A 170 -15.77 4.86 10.00
N VAL A 171 -14.48 4.86 9.66
CA VAL A 171 -13.67 3.66 9.41
C VAL A 171 -13.13 3.14 10.74
N THR A 172 -13.16 1.81 10.97
CA THR A 172 -12.57 1.16 12.15
C THR A 172 -11.74 -0.05 11.73
N ALA A 173 -10.50 -0.14 12.22
CA ALA A 173 -9.61 -1.26 11.97
C ALA A 173 -9.99 -2.50 12.80
N ILE A 174 -9.95 -3.67 12.18
CA ILE A 174 -10.39 -4.96 12.76
C ILE A 174 -9.24 -5.97 12.87
N ALA A 175 -8.39 -6.07 11.85
CA ALA A 175 -7.21 -6.94 11.86
C ALA A 175 -6.17 -6.48 10.83
N LYS A 176 -4.93 -6.93 11.00
CA LYS A 176 -3.80 -6.63 10.09
C LYS A 176 -4.09 -6.93 8.61
N GLY A 177 -3.69 -6.01 7.72
CA GLY A 177 -3.78 -6.15 6.27
C GLY A 177 -4.18 -4.87 5.55
N ASN A 178 -4.56 -5.01 4.26
CA ASN A 178 -4.91 -3.90 3.38
C ASN A 178 -6.36 -4.01 2.88
N SER A 179 -7.15 -2.95 3.07
CA SER A 179 -8.56 -2.84 2.67
C SER A 179 -8.82 -1.53 1.90
N GLN A 180 -9.97 -1.43 1.23
CA GLN A 180 -10.45 -0.25 0.53
C GLN A 180 -11.84 0.13 1.05
N ILE A 181 -11.97 1.39 1.48
CA ILE A 181 -13.24 2.01 1.81
C ILE A 181 -13.71 2.83 0.61
N ILE A 182 -14.94 2.54 0.16
CA ILE A 182 -15.52 3.06 -1.07
C ILE A 182 -16.76 3.89 -0.70
N ALA A 183 -16.72 5.18 -1.02
CA ALA A 183 -17.89 6.05 -1.03
C ALA A 183 -18.53 6.00 -2.43
N THR A 184 -19.82 5.68 -2.53
CA THR A 184 -20.59 5.64 -3.79
C THR A 184 -21.82 6.52 -3.70
N THR A 185 -21.99 7.47 -4.63
CA THR A 185 -23.18 8.35 -4.67
C THR A 185 -24.41 7.59 -5.14
N GLU A 186 -25.57 7.83 -4.50
CA GLU A 186 -26.85 7.21 -4.91
C GLU A 186 -27.24 7.63 -6.33
N ASP A 187 -27.09 8.92 -6.65
CA ASP A 187 -27.23 9.44 -8.01
C ASP A 187 -25.93 9.28 -8.80
N GLY A 188 -26.05 8.91 -10.08
CA GLY A 188 -24.93 8.81 -11.02
C GLY A 188 -23.86 7.74 -10.74
N GLY A 189 -23.94 7.02 -9.61
CA GLY A 189 -23.04 5.91 -9.25
C GLY A 189 -21.56 6.27 -9.14
N LYS A 190 -21.22 7.52 -8.79
CA LYS A 190 -19.83 8.00 -8.75
C LYS A 190 -19.12 7.46 -7.51
N GLN A 191 -17.85 7.09 -7.66
CA GLN A 191 -17.08 6.46 -6.60
C GLN A 191 -15.81 7.22 -6.24
N ALA A 192 -15.47 7.23 -4.95
CA ALA A 192 -14.17 7.63 -4.44
C ALA A 192 -13.68 6.58 -3.43
N ILE A 193 -12.36 6.33 -3.40
CA ILE A 193 -11.74 5.22 -2.68
C ILE A 193 -10.67 5.74 -1.73
N CYS A 194 -10.66 5.21 -0.51
CA CYS A 194 -9.58 5.39 0.45
C CYS A 194 -8.96 4.03 0.80
N ASN A 195 -7.64 3.91 0.72
CA ASN A 195 -6.91 2.68 1.00
C ASN A 195 -6.53 2.63 2.48
N VAL A 196 -6.99 1.63 3.21
CA VAL A 196 -6.73 1.43 4.64
C VAL A 196 -5.64 0.39 4.82
N VAL A 197 -4.60 0.75 5.55
CA VAL A 197 -3.51 -0.15 5.97
C VAL A 197 -3.60 -0.35 7.48
N VAL A 198 -3.82 -1.59 7.91
CA VAL A 198 -3.66 -2.01 9.31
C VAL A 198 -2.33 -2.73 9.41
N PRO A 199 -1.27 -2.12 9.96
CA PRO A 199 0.06 -2.73 10.01
C PRO A 199 0.08 -3.91 10.98
N GLU A 200 1.05 -4.80 10.84
CA GLU A 200 1.31 -5.80 11.88
C GLU A 200 1.76 -5.11 13.17
N PRO A 201 1.33 -5.58 14.36
CA PRO A 201 1.76 -4.99 15.62
C PRO A 201 3.29 -5.06 15.74
N ASN A 202 3.91 -3.89 15.91
CA ASN A 202 5.37 -3.71 15.90
C ASN A 202 6.02 -4.19 17.21
N ILE A 203 5.82 -5.47 17.53
CA ILE A 203 6.35 -6.14 18.72
C ILE A 203 7.48 -7.06 18.27
N ASP A 204 8.70 -6.70 18.65
CA ASP A 204 9.87 -7.57 18.60
C ASP A 204 9.86 -8.48 19.83
N VAL A 205 9.35 -9.70 19.69
CA VAL A 205 9.15 -10.62 20.81
C VAL A 205 10.48 -11.30 21.16
N GLN A 206 10.86 -11.24 22.43
CA GLN A 206 12.09 -11.79 23.00
C GLN A 206 11.74 -12.69 24.18
N PHE A 207 12.16 -13.95 24.16
CA PHE A 207 11.81 -14.91 25.20
C PHE A 207 12.88 -15.97 25.43
N THR A 208 12.78 -16.68 26.56
CA THR A 208 13.66 -17.81 26.90
C THR A 208 12.83 -19.07 27.07
N LYS A 209 13.23 -20.18 26.42
CA LYS A 209 12.60 -21.50 26.60
C LYS A 209 13.69 -22.57 26.64
N ASN A 210 13.64 -23.45 27.62
CA ASN A 210 14.59 -24.57 27.79
C ASN A 210 16.07 -24.13 27.80
N GLY A 211 16.37 -22.95 28.37
CA GLY A 211 17.73 -22.38 28.40
C GLY A 211 18.18 -21.70 27.10
N ILE A 212 17.38 -21.74 26.04
CA ILE A 212 17.65 -21.11 24.75
C ILE A 212 16.93 -19.75 24.69
N TYR A 213 17.63 -18.71 24.25
CA TYR A 213 17.08 -17.37 24.03
C TYR A 213 16.68 -17.18 22.56
N TYR A 214 15.45 -16.72 22.36
CA TYR A 214 14.82 -16.53 21.06
C TYR A 214 14.42 -15.07 20.86
N ARG A 215 14.51 -14.61 19.61
CA ARG A 215 14.01 -13.30 19.20
C ARG A 215 13.44 -13.34 17.80
N THR A 216 12.32 -12.65 17.58
CA THR A 216 11.68 -12.53 16.26
C THR A 216 12.62 -11.96 15.19
N LEU A 217 12.48 -12.44 13.95
CA LEU A 217 13.32 -11.99 12.85
C LEU A 217 12.95 -10.60 12.33
N SER A 218 11.65 -10.30 12.35
CA SER A 218 11.07 -8.97 12.20
C SER A 218 9.94 -8.82 13.23
N PRO A 219 9.55 -7.59 13.63
CA PRO A 219 8.38 -7.37 14.47
C PRO A 219 7.13 -8.04 13.88
N GLY A 220 6.26 -8.57 14.74
CA GLY A 220 5.03 -9.28 14.33
C GLY A 220 5.20 -10.68 13.74
N SER A 221 6.44 -11.10 13.43
CA SER A 221 6.71 -12.39 12.78
C SER A 221 6.69 -13.59 13.74
N THR A 222 6.26 -14.74 13.24
CA THR A 222 6.41 -16.03 13.92
C THR A 222 7.76 -16.71 13.65
N ASP A 223 8.58 -16.18 12.73
CA ASP A 223 9.95 -16.65 12.55
C ASP A 223 10.88 -16.06 13.62
N VAL A 224 11.63 -16.91 14.31
CA VAL A 224 12.62 -16.54 15.35
C VAL A 224 14.02 -17.01 15.01
N GLY A 225 15.01 -16.31 15.54
CA GLY A 225 16.41 -16.71 15.54
C GLY A 225 16.91 -17.01 16.94
N ILE A 226 17.83 -17.98 17.07
CA ILE A 226 18.55 -18.27 18.32
C ILE A 226 19.57 -17.17 18.56
N THR A 227 19.66 -16.65 19.78
CA THR A 227 20.53 -15.52 20.06
C THR A 227 21.02 -15.54 21.53
N ASN A 228 21.86 -14.57 21.95
CA ASN A 228 22.53 -14.59 23.26
C ASN A 228 21.66 -14.05 24.42
N LYS A 229 22.18 -13.91 25.65
CA LYS A 229 21.38 -13.35 26.78
C LYS A 229 21.30 -11.82 26.78
N THR A 230 22.28 -11.15 26.18
CA THR A 230 22.58 -9.73 26.42
C THR A 230 22.51 -8.97 25.09
N TYR A 231 21.30 -8.68 24.62
CA TYR A 231 21.11 -8.05 23.31
C TYR A 231 21.55 -6.61 23.26
N SER A 232 22.65 -6.38 22.54
CA SER A 232 22.85 -5.17 21.77
C SER A 232 22.63 -5.49 20.29
N LEU A 233 21.74 -4.76 19.60
CA LEU A 233 21.79 -4.65 18.14
C LEU A 233 22.82 -3.60 17.69
N ASP A 234 23.27 -2.76 18.62
CA ASP A 234 24.24 -1.71 18.35
C ASP A 234 25.64 -2.33 18.24
N PHE A 235 26.13 -2.43 17.01
CA PHE A 235 27.53 -2.73 16.70
C PHE A 235 28.53 -1.80 17.42
N VAL A 236 28.09 -0.60 17.82
CA VAL A 236 28.90 0.36 18.59
C VAL A 236 29.00 0.03 20.09
N ASN A 237 28.12 -0.81 20.64
CA ASN A 237 28.09 -1.17 22.06
C ASN A 237 28.41 -2.66 22.28
N PHE A 238 29.49 -3.16 21.66
CA PHE A 238 29.98 -4.52 21.86
C PHE A 238 30.58 -4.70 23.27
N ASN A 239 29.74 -5.12 24.21
CA ASN A 239 30.21 -5.64 25.49
C ASN A 239 30.55 -7.13 25.32
N TRP A 240 31.84 -7.47 25.33
CA TRP A 240 32.40 -8.79 25.06
C TRP A 240 32.21 -9.79 26.22
N GLY A 241 31.02 -9.79 26.82
CA GLY A 241 30.64 -10.70 27.90
C GLY A 241 30.50 -12.14 27.41
N GLN A 242 30.99 -13.09 28.20
CA GLN A 242 30.84 -14.52 27.91
C GLN A 242 29.35 -14.92 27.92
N ASN A 243 28.92 -15.68 26.92
CA ASN A 243 27.59 -16.27 26.94
C ASN A 243 27.49 -17.42 27.95
N SER A 244 26.28 -17.66 28.45
CA SER A 244 25.97 -18.67 29.47
C SER A 244 25.52 -20.02 28.93
N TYR A 245 25.57 -20.23 27.61
CA TYR A 245 25.25 -21.53 27.02
C TYR A 245 26.26 -22.58 27.47
N SER A 246 25.77 -23.74 27.90
CA SER A 246 26.61 -24.81 28.46
C SER A 246 25.97 -26.19 28.31
N GLY A 247 26.80 -27.22 28.32
CA GLY A 247 26.38 -28.59 28.04
C GLY A 247 26.01 -28.78 26.57
N ASP A 248 24.95 -29.54 26.34
CA ASP A 248 24.49 -29.99 25.02
C ASP A 248 23.18 -29.27 24.67
N VAL A 249 23.17 -28.50 23.57
CA VAL A 249 22.03 -27.62 23.21
C VAL A 249 21.28 -28.18 22.01
N ASN A 250 20.16 -28.84 22.29
CA ASN A 250 19.24 -29.38 21.29
C ASN A 250 18.21 -28.31 20.91
N VAL A 251 18.35 -27.75 19.71
CA VAL A 251 17.50 -26.66 19.24
C VAL A 251 16.26 -27.24 18.54
N PRO A 252 15.03 -26.90 18.98
CA PRO A 252 13.82 -27.42 18.35
C PRO A 252 13.48 -26.66 17.06
N ALA A 253 12.86 -27.32 16.08
CA ALA A 253 12.39 -26.67 14.85
C ALA A 253 11.32 -25.59 15.09
N THR A 254 10.53 -25.78 16.14
CA THR A 254 9.46 -24.87 16.57
C THR A 254 9.45 -24.72 18.09
N VAL A 255 9.00 -23.57 18.59
CA VAL A 255 8.90 -23.31 20.02
C VAL A 255 7.61 -22.55 20.34
N GLU A 256 6.85 -23.05 21.31
CA GLU A 256 5.62 -22.41 21.77
C GLU A 256 5.89 -21.47 22.96
N TYR A 257 5.46 -20.22 22.80
CA TYR A 257 5.55 -19.17 23.81
C TYR A 257 4.27 -18.31 23.78
N GLU A 258 3.65 -18.09 24.94
CA GLU A 258 2.38 -17.33 25.09
C GLU A 258 1.25 -17.75 24.12
N GLY A 259 1.17 -19.04 23.80
CA GLY A 259 0.17 -19.62 22.87
C GLY A 259 0.49 -19.44 21.38
N VAL A 260 1.60 -18.77 21.04
CA VAL A 260 2.09 -18.61 19.66
C VAL A 260 3.18 -19.64 19.37
N VAL A 261 3.06 -20.32 18.23
CA VAL A 261 4.04 -21.31 17.75
C VAL A 261 5.05 -20.62 16.82
N TYR A 262 6.24 -20.36 17.33
CA TYR A 262 7.34 -19.76 16.58
C TYR A 262 8.17 -20.81 15.84
N GLN A 263 8.77 -20.42 14.72
CA GLN A 263 9.58 -21.24 13.82
C GLN A 263 11.05 -20.84 13.93
N VAL A 264 11.96 -21.78 14.19
CA VAL A 264 13.39 -21.44 14.34
C VAL A 264 14.10 -21.44 12.98
N LYS A 265 14.46 -20.25 12.48
CA LYS A 265 14.95 -20.05 11.10
C LYS A 265 16.43 -19.72 10.97
N GLU A 266 17.09 -19.20 12.00
CA GLU A 266 18.53 -18.88 11.98
C GLU A 266 19.20 -18.98 13.35
N VAL A 267 20.51 -19.18 13.35
CA VAL A 267 21.39 -18.81 14.47
C VAL A 267 21.85 -17.37 14.23
N ARG A 268 21.49 -16.43 15.11
CA ARG A 268 21.79 -15.00 14.93
C ARG A 268 23.27 -14.69 15.22
N TYR A 269 23.68 -13.46 14.92
CA TYR A 269 25.05 -13.01 15.14
C TYR A 269 25.45 -13.20 16.62
N GLY A 270 26.60 -13.82 16.88
CA GLY A 270 27.12 -14.01 18.24
C GLY A 270 26.22 -14.82 19.18
N ALA A 271 25.28 -15.62 18.67
CA ALA A 271 24.28 -16.34 19.48
C ALA A 271 24.90 -17.20 20.59
N PHE A 272 26.02 -17.86 20.31
CA PHE A 272 26.77 -18.71 21.22
C PHE A 272 28.22 -18.23 21.44
N TRP A 273 28.62 -17.03 20.99
CA TRP A 273 30.02 -16.57 21.13
C TRP A 273 30.55 -16.67 22.59
N TYR A 274 31.82 -17.02 22.76
CA TYR A 274 32.47 -17.17 24.07
C TYR A 274 31.78 -18.13 25.05
N SER A 275 30.93 -19.06 24.58
CA SER A 275 30.25 -20.06 25.43
C SER A 275 31.21 -21.15 25.87
N SER A 276 32.05 -20.86 26.84
CA SER A 276 33.10 -21.76 27.35
C SER A 276 32.57 -23.07 27.94
N GLY A 277 31.30 -23.11 28.38
CA GLY A 277 30.66 -24.34 28.88
C GLY A 277 29.99 -25.21 27.80
N LEU A 278 29.90 -24.74 26.55
CA LEU A 278 29.16 -25.40 25.47
C LEU A 278 29.96 -26.56 24.88
N LYS A 279 29.31 -27.72 24.72
CA LYS A 279 29.91 -28.98 24.24
C LYS A 279 29.39 -29.42 22.88
N SER A 280 28.07 -29.39 22.67
CA SER A 280 27.45 -29.79 21.40
C SER A 280 26.22 -28.95 21.09
N VAL A 281 25.89 -28.84 19.80
CA VAL A 281 24.68 -28.16 19.32
C VAL A 281 24.05 -28.93 18.16
N THR A 282 22.82 -29.37 18.34
CA THR A 282 21.99 -29.94 17.26
C THR A 282 21.06 -28.86 16.74
N LEU A 283 21.16 -28.52 15.44
CA LEU A 283 20.32 -27.52 14.77
C LEU A 283 19.22 -28.18 13.93
N PRO A 284 17.98 -27.64 13.91
CA PRO A 284 16.83 -28.32 13.33
C PRO A 284 16.69 -28.11 11.82
N GLU A 285 16.10 -29.09 11.14
CA GLU A 285 15.56 -28.87 9.78
C GLU A 285 14.50 -27.75 9.80
N GLY A 286 14.56 -26.88 8.80
CA GLY A 286 13.86 -25.60 8.75
C GLY A 286 14.75 -24.39 9.06
N LEU A 287 15.90 -24.58 9.72
CA LEU A 287 16.91 -23.54 9.93
C LEU A 287 17.72 -23.30 8.64
N THR A 288 17.89 -22.03 8.26
CA THR A 288 18.39 -21.63 6.94
C THR A 288 19.74 -20.90 6.96
N TYR A 289 20.10 -20.23 8.05
CA TYR A 289 21.35 -19.47 8.14
C TYR A 289 22.02 -19.59 9.51
N ILE A 290 23.35 -19.60 9.51
CA ILE A 290 24.18 -19.34 10.68
C ILE A 290 24.93 -18.03 10.44
N ARG A 291 24.52 -16.98 11.17
CA ARG A 291 25.07 -15.63 11.01
C ARG A 291 26.48 -15.54 11.61
N GLY A 292 27.18 -14.43 11.30
CA GLY A 292 28.58 -14.28 11.66
C GLY A 292 28.83 -14.41 13.17
N TYR A 293 30.01 -14.91 13.52
CA TYR A 293 30.46 -15.07 14.91
C TYR A 293 29.58 -15.98 15.79
N ALA A 294 28.64 -16.75 15.21
CA ALA A 294 27.63 -17.51 15.96
C ALA A 294 28.22 -18.42 17.05
N PHE A 295 29.34 -19.11 16.79
CA PHE A 295 30.07 -19.97 17.73
C PHE A 295 31.51 -19.49 17.96
N PHE A 296 31.76 -18.18 17.78
CA PHE A 296 33.11 -17.59 17.91
C PHE A 296 33.69 -17.81 19.31
N GLU A 297 34.94 -18.28 19.40
CA GLU A 297 35.67 -18.65 20.62
C GLU A 297 34.82 -19.51 21.58
N CYS A 298 34.18 -20.57 21.08
CA CYS A 298 33.63 -21.65 21.90
C CYS A 298 34.68 -22.76 22.06
N PRO A 299 35.66 -22.66 22.98
CA PRO A 299 36.84 -23.53 23.00
C PRO A 299 36.48 -25.02 23.12
N ASN A 300 35.48 -25.33 23.95
CA ASN A 300 35.09 -26.69 24.33
C ASN A 300 33.97 -27.29 23.44
N LEU A 301 33.59 -26.62 22.34
CA LEU A 301 32.58 -27.10 21.41
C LEU A 301 33.15 -28.25 20.58
N GLN A 302 32.66 -29.47 20.83
CA GLN A 302 33.17 -30.73 20.27
C GLN A 302 32.46 -31.18 18.98
N SER A 303 31.17 -30.85 18.84
CA SER A 303 30.35 -31.22 17.69
C SER A 303 29.23 -30.21 17.41
N VAL A 304 28.86 -30.05 16.13
CA VAL A 304 27.64 -29.33 15.72
C VAL A 304 26.99 -30.10 14.58
N GLU A 305 25.70 -30.38 14.71
CA GLU A 305 24.91 -31.04 13.67
C GLU A 305 24.20 -29.98 12.82
N LEU A 306 24.49 -29.97 11.50
CA LEU A 306 23.98 -28.98 10.55
C LEU A 306 22.81 -29.56 9.73
N PRO A 307 21.67 -28.86 9.61
CA PRO A 307 20.49 -29.35 8.93
C PRO A 307 20.61 -29.22 7.41
N ASN A 308 19.90 -30.08 6.67
CA ASN A 308 19.88 -30.04 5.21
C ASN A 308 19.26 -28.75 4.66
N THR A 309 18.42 -28.05 5.41
CA THR A 309 17.91 -26.71 5.02
C THR A 309 18.93 -25.56 5.11
N LEU A 310 20.12 -25.79 5.69
CA LEU A 310 21.13 -24.74 5.86
C LEU A 310 21.68 -24.26 4.51
N LYS A 311 21.58 -22.95 4.25
CA LYS A 311 22.04 -22.29 3.02
C LYS A 311 23.44 -21.70 3.14
N GLY A 312 23.86 -21.27 4.34
CA GLY A 312 25.13 -20.57 4.48
C GLY A 312 25.60 -20.31 5.91
N MET A 313 26.92 -20.20 6.03
CA MET A 313 27.66 -19.91 7.25
C MET A 313 28.55 -18.68 7.02
N ASN A 314 28.25 -17.61 7.74
CA ASN A 314 28.84 -16.29 7.49
C ASN A 314 30.21 -16.11 8.18
N ASN A 315 30.70 -14.87 8.24
CA ASN A 315 32.02 -14.50 8.77
C ASN A 315 32.34 -15.13 10.15
N GLN A 316 33.46 -15.83 10.26
CA GLN A 316 34.07 -16.30 11.52
C GLN A 316 33.14 -17.14 12.41
N VAL A 317 32.21 -17.92 11.82
CA VAL A 317 31.18 -18.69 12.54
C VAL A 317 31.72 -19.63 13.62
N PHE A 318 32.71 -20.47 13.32
CA PHE A 318 33.31 -21.42 14.30
C PHE A 318 34.68 -20.98 14.79
N LYS A 319 35.10 -19.74 14.52
CA LYS A 319 36.49 -19.33 14.74
C LYS A 319 36.89 -19.51 16.22
N GLY A 320 37.95 -20.27 16.48
CA GLY A 320 38.45 -20.59 17.83
C GLY A 320 37.83 -21.83 18.49
N CYS A 321 36.97 -22.60 17.80
CA CYS A 321 36.42 -23.88 18.28
C CYS A 321 37.50 -24.99 18.24
N LYS A 322 38.41 -24.96 19.22
CA LYS A 322 39.62 -25.81 19.26
C LYS A 322 39.30 -27.30 19.41
N GLU A 323 38.27 -27.64 20.20
CA GLU A 323 37.83 -29.03 20.39
C GLU A 323 36.89 -29.57 19.29
N LEU A 324 36.53 -28.77 18.28
CA LEU A 324 35.64 -29.22 17.21
C LEU A 324 36.40 -30.16 16.27
N THR A 325 36.15 -31.46 16.39
CA THR A 325 36.94 -32.51 15.70
C THR A 325 36.41 -32.84 14.30
N ALA A 326 35.11 -32.73 14.07
CA ALA A 326 34.46 -33.05 12.80
C ALA A 326 33.25 -32.15 12.55
N LEU A 327 33.01 -31.81 11.28
CA LEU A 327 31.80 -31.13 10.83
C LEU A 327 31.38 -31.68 9.46
N HIS A 328 30.08 -31.92 9.28
CA HIS A 328 29.50 -32.30 7.99
C HIS A 328 28.82 -31.10 7.34
N ILE A 329 29.20 -30.76 6.11
CA ILE A 329 28.59 -29.68 5.33
C ILE A 329 27.41 -30.25 4.52
N PRO A 330 26.15 -29.88 4.85
CA PRO A 330 24.98 -30.40 4.14
C PRO A 330 24.84 -29.83 2.72
N LYS A 331 23.98 -30.47 1.92
CA LYS A 331 23.90 -30.26 0.47
C LYS A 331 23.52 -28.86 -0.01
N ASN A 332 22.70 -28.14 0.75
CA ASN A 332 22.21 -26.82 0.36
C ASN A 332 23.15 -25.65 0.75
N VAL A 333 24.29 -25.93 1.42
CA VAL A 333 25.24 -24.87 1.78
C VAL A 333 25.89 -24.33 0.51
N SER A 334 25.64 -23.05 0.23
CA SER A 334 26.16 -22.30 -0.92
C SER A 334 27.06 -21.13 -0.53
N SER A 335 27.24 -20.84 0.77
CA SER A 335 28.24 -19.89 1.25
C SER A 335 28.92 -20.34 2.54
N ILE A 336 30.26 -20.20 2.56
CA ILE A 336 31.13 -20.39 3.71
C ILE A 336 32.20 -19.29 3.61
N SER A 337 32.41 -18.49 4.66
CA SER A 337 33.49 -17.48 4.64
C SER A 337 34.87 -18.14 4.78
N SER A 338 35.91 -17.57 4.15
CA SER A 338 37.32 -17.95 4.34
C SER A 338 37.71 -18.21 5.81
N ASP A 339 37.25 -17.33 6.69
CA ASP A 339 37.62 -17.29 8.10
C ASP A 339 36.73 -18.19 8.99
N CYS A 340 35.82 -18.99 8.40
CA CYS A 340 34.78 -19.72 9.12
C CYS A 340 35.35 -20.71 10.16
N PHE A 341 36.51 -21.30 9.85
CA PHE A 341 37.14 -22.38 10.61
C PHE A 341 38.55 -22.02 11.15
N THR A 342 38.89 -20.73 11.19
CA THR A 342 40.14 -20.23 11.80
C THR A 342 40.22 -20.62 13.27
N GLY A 343 41.37 -21.07 13.78
CA GLY A 343 41.53 -21.56 15.15
C GLY A 343 40.87 -22.92 15.45
N CYS A 344 40.33 -23.63 14.45
CA CYS A 344 39.70 -24.95 14.63
C CYS A 344 40.74 -26.06 14.52
N SER A 345 41.69 -26.07 15.45
CA SER A 345 42.95 -26.82 15.33
C SER A 345 42.84 -28.36 15.18
N ASN A 346 41.67 -28.95 15.46
CA ASN A 346 41.43 -30.40 15.36
C ASN A 346 40.43 -30.81 14.26
N LEU A 347 39.86 -29.85 13.52
CA LEU A 347 38.71 -30.05 12.64
C LEU A 347 39.03 -30.87 11.38
N GLU A 348 38.14 -31.82 11.06
CA GLU A 348 37.98 -32.39 9.72
C GLU A 348 36.63 -31.99 9.12
N LEU A 349 36.62 -31.64 7.82
CA LEU A 349 35.39 -31.42 7.08
C LEU A 349 35.03 -32.65 6.25
N THR A 350 33.77 -33.04 6.31
CA THR A 350 33.11 -33.89 5.31
C THR A 350 32.00 -33.10 4.64
N ILE A 351 31.60 -33.47 3.42
CA ILE A 351 30.54 -32.77 2.67
C ILE A 351 29.57 -33.80 2.11
N SER A 352 28.29 -33.47 2.07
CA SER A 352 27.27 -34.27 1.39
C SER A 352 27.61 -34.44 -0.10
N THR A 353 27.46 -35.64 -0.64
CA THR A 353 27.68 -35.95 -2.07
C THR A 353 26.70 -35.23 -3.00
N GLU A 354 25.65 -34.61 -2.45
CA GLU A 354 24.70 -33.77 -3.19
C GLU A 354 25.08 -32.27 -3.18
N ASN A 355 26.14 -31.84 -2.46
CA ASN A 355 26.55 -30.43 -2.46
C ASN A 355 27.25 -30.08 -3.78
N ILE A 356 26.68 -29.13 -4.52
CA ILE A 356 27.21 -28.65 -5.82
C ILE A 356 28.15 -27.44 -5.69
N ASN A 357 28.20 -26.80 -4.53
CA ASN A 357 28.92 -25.53 -4.30
C ASN A 357 30.31 -25.76 -3.68
N PHE A 358 30.49 -26.84 -2.92
CA PHE A 358 31.72 -27.16 -2.19
C PHE A 358 32.07 -28.65 -2.30
N LYS A 359 33.38 -28.93 -2.25
CA LYS A 359 33.94 -30.29 -2.25
C LYS A 359 35.17 -30.37 -1.34
N VAL A 360 35.41 -31.54 -0.77
CA VAL A 360 36.66 -31.83 -0.04
C VAL A 360 37.54 -32.73 -0.91
N ILE A 361 38.76 -32.29 -1.18
CA ILE A 361 39.79 -33.03 -1.91
C ILE A 361 41.03 -33.07 -1.02
N ASP A 362 41.55 -34.26 -0.71
CA ASP A 362 42.68 -34.46 0.22
C ASP A 362 42.54 -33.64 1.53
N LYS A 363 41.34 -33.72 2.13
CA LYS A 363 40.93 -33.00 3.36
C LYS A 363 40.89 -31.47 3.27
N VAL A 364 41.18 -30.88 2.10
CA VAL A 364 41.12 -29.42 1.85
C VAL A 364 39.76 -29.05 1.24
N LEU A 365 39.20 -27.92 1.67
CA LEU A 365 37.92 -27.39 1.19
C LEU A 365 38.12 -26.57 -0.09
N PHE A 366 37.39 -26.94 -1.14
CA PHE A 366 37.30 -26.22 -2.41
C PHE A 366 35.86 -25.79 -2.71
N ASP A 367 35.71 -24.72 -3.49
CA ASP A 367 34.43 -24.37 -4.12
C ASP A 367 34.20 -25.13 -5.45
N ALA A 368 33.06 -24.88 -6.08
CA ALA A 368 32.69 -25.39 -7.40
C ALA A 368 33.71 -25.02 -8.51
N ASN A 369 34.27 -23.81 -8.45
CA ASN A 369 35.25 -23.27 -9.42
C ASN A 369 36.68 -23.79 -9.22
N ILE A 370 36.86 -24.72 -8.27
CA ILE A 370 38.16 -25.25 -7.83
C ILE A 370 39.04 -24.15 -7.21
N SER A 371 38.45 -23.20 -6.49
CA SER A 371 39.17 -22.27 -5.60
C SER A 371 39.41 -22.93 -4.25
N ILE A 372 40.62 -22.84 -3.68
CA ILE A 372 40.86 -23.28 -2.29
C ILE A 372 40.22 -22.29 -1.34
N CYS A 373 39.31 -22.77 -0.50
CA CYS A 373 38.62 -21.97 0.52
C CYS A 373 39.26 -22.11 1.90
N TRP A 374 39.69 -23.31 2.29
CA TRP A 374 40.30 -23.57 3.60
C TRP A 374 41.10 -24.88 3.63
N ILE A 375 42.31 -24.82 4.19
CA ILE A 375 43.17 -25.95 4.53
C ILE A 375 43.08 -26.20 6.04
N PRO A 376 42.84 -27.44 6.52
CA PRO A 376 42.80 -27.73 7.94
C PRO A 376 44.12 -27.42 8.64
N GLU A 377 44.06 -26.81 9.82
CA GLU A 377 45.23 -26.56 10.67
C GLU A 377 45.99 -27.84 11.01
N LYS A 378 45.26 -28.94 11.22
CA LYS A 378 45.83 -30.27 11.49
C LYS A 378 46.47 -30.93 10.26
N LYS A 379 46.35 -30.36 9.06
CA LYS A 379 47.04 -30.87 7.87
C LYS A 379 48.51 -30.45 7.95
N THR A 380 49.39 -31.45 8.02
CA THR A 380 50.83 -31.31 8.23
C THR A 380 51.63 -31.87 7.06
N GLY A 381 52.89 -31.46 6.93
CA GLY A 381 53.79 -31.95 5.88
C GLY A 381 53.62 -31.21 4.55
N GLU A 382 53.80 -31.90 3.43
CA GLU A 382 53.68 -31.30 2.10
C GLU A 382 52.26 -31.42 1.55
N TYR A 383 51.83 -30.42 0.77
CA TYR A 383 50.58 -30.47 0.01
C TYR A 383 50.81 -29.99 -1.42
N THR A 384 50.40 -30.78 -2.42
CA THR A 384 50.37 -30.37 -3.82
C THR A 384 48.95 -29.98 -4.19
N ILE A 385 48.76 -28.73 -4.60
CA ILE A 385 47.47 -28.21 -5.03
C ILE A 385 47.09 -28.89 -6.37
N PRO A 386 45.84 -29.41 -6.53
CA PRO A 386 45.43 -30.08 -7.76
C PRO A 386 45.47 -29.16 -8.99
N GLU A 387 45.92 -29.71 -10.12
CA GLU A 387 45.83 -29.03 -11.43
C GLU A 387 44.39 -28.63 -11.76
N GLY A 388 44.25 -27.47 -12.40
CA GLY A 388 42.95 -26.83 -12.63
C GLY A 388 42.43 -25.98 -11.46
N THR A 389 43.12 -25.94 -10.31
CA THR A 389 42.88 -24.93 -9.27
C THR A 389 43.19 -23.55 -9.83
N ASN A 390 42.21 -22.64 -9.86
CA ASN A 390 42.39 -21.30 -10.44
C ASN A 390 42.81 -20.25 -9.40
N ILE A 391 42.29 -20.37 -8.18
CA ILE A 391 42.33 -19.33 -7.15
C ILE A 391 42.68 -19.95 -5.78
N ILE A 392 43.49 -19.24 -5.00
CA ILE A 392 43.65 -19.48 -3.55
C ILE A 392 43.05 -18.28 -2.82
N ASN A 393 42.03 -18.50 -1.99
CA ASN A 393 41.33 -17.43 -1.29
C ASN A 393 42.15 -16.89 -0.10
N SER A 394 41.87 -15.63 0.29
CA SER A 394 42.44 -15.02 1.50
C SER A 394 42.23 -15.93 2.70
N ASN A 395 43.22 -16.02 3.58
CA ASN A 395 43.21 -16.84 4.79
C ASN A 395 43.01 -18.36 4.59
N ALA A 396 42.94 -18.88 3.36
CA ALA A 396 42.72 -20.31 3.12
C ALA A 396 43.86 -21.20 3.66
N THR A 397 45.07 -20.65 3.80
CA THR A 397 46.27 -21.30 4.38
C THR A 397 46.48 -20.97 5.87
N PHE A 398 45.59 -20.20 6.50
CA PHE A 398 45.85 -19.59 7.81
C PHE A 398 45.95 -20.63 8.92
N GLN A 399 47.01 -20.52 9.72
CA GLN A 399 47.34 -21.43 10.83
C GLN A 399 47.54 -22.91 10.40
N SER A 400 47.66 -23.18 9.09
CA SER A 400 48.02 -24.50 8.56
C SER A 400 49.43 -24.91 8.99
N ARG A 401 49.60 -26.18 9.38
CA ARG A 401 50.87 -26.75 9.89
C ARG A 401 51.66 -27.47 8.80
N LEU A 402 51.49 -27.05 7.55
CA LEU A 402 52.23 -27.56 6.41
C LEU A 402 53.69 -27.11 6.47
N SER A 403 54.60 -27.94 5.95
CA SER A 403 56.00 -27.57 5.69
C SER A 403 56.20 -27.04 4.27
N LYS A 404 55.34 -27.44 3.32
CA LYS A 404 55.46 -27.07 1.91
C LYS A 404 54.12 -27.08 1.19
N ILE A 405 53.94 -26.14 0.26
CA ILE A 405 52.82 -26.09 -0.69
C ILE A 405 53.39 -26.05 -2.11
N THR A 406 53.05 -27.03 -2.95
CA THR A 406 53.35 -27.02 -4.38
C THR A 406 52.15 -26.44 -5.14
N ILE A 407 52.39 -25.41 -5.95
CA ILE A 407 51.36 -24.62 -6.63
C ILE A 407 51.42 -24.89 -8.14
N PRO A 408 50.33 -25.38 -8.78
CA PRO A 408 50.31 -25.71 -10.20
C PRO A 408 50.26 -24.47 -11.10
N ALA A 409 50.59 -24.66 -12.38
CA ALA A 409 50.55 -23.58 -13.38
C ALA A 409 49.13 -23.04 -13.66
N SER A 410 48.08 -23.75 -13.21
CA SER A 410 46.70 -23.29 -13.31
C SER A 410 46.34 -22.14 -12.37
N VAL A 411 47.08 -21.92 -11.27
CA VAL A 411 46.76 -20.88 -10.28
C VAL A 411 47.17 -19.51 -10.81
N LYS A 412 46.17 -18.66 -11.06
CA LYS A 412 46.31 -17.32 -11.66
C LYS A 412 46.11 -16.19 -10.66
N THR A 413 45.55 -16.47 -9.48
CA THR A 413 45.22 -15.43 -8.50
C THR A 413 45.32 -15.99 -7.09
N ILE A 414 46.02 -15.27 -6.22
CA ILE A 414 46.13 -15.57 -4.79
C ILE A 414 45.75 -14.30 -4.04
N TRP A 415 44.73 -14.40 -3.20
CA TRP A 415 44.23 -13.25 -2.47
C TRP A 415 44.93 -13.13 -1.11
N TYR A 416 45.47 -11.94 -0.83
CA TYR A 416 45.96 -11.43 0.45
C TYR A 416 46.57 -12.45 1.44
N PHE A 417 47.88 -12.66 1.34
CA PHE A 417 48.66 -13.60 2.16
C PHE A 417 48.81 -13.26 3.67
N ALA A 418 48.14 -12.24 4.21
CA ALA A 418 48.21 -11.93 5.66
C ALA A 418 47.75 -13.11 6.54
N GLY A 419 46.95 -14.01 5.97
CA GLY A 419 46.65 -15.34 6.51
C GLY A 419 47.81 -16.34 6.45
N LEU A 420 49.04 -15.92 6.77
CA LEU A 420 50.21 -16.78 6.98
C LEU A 420 50.97 -16.38 8.26
N ILE A 421 50.25 -16.26 9.38
CA ILE A 421 50.91 -16.12 10.69
C ILE A 421 51.31 -17.54 11.15
N TYR A 422 52.59 -17.68 11.55
CA TYR A 422 53.28 -18.90 12.05
C TYR A 422 53.99 -19.82 11.02
N SER A 423 55.07 -19.28 10.44
CA SER A 423 56.39 -19.94 10.22
C SER A 423 56.57 -21.10 9.22
N ASN A 424 57.70 -21.03 8.49
CA ASN A 424 58.43 -22.14 7.86
C ASN A 424 57.80 -22.88 6.66
N ILE A 425 56.63 -22.45 6.15
CA ILE A 425 56.08 -22.97 4.89
C ILE A 425 57.01 -22.61 3.71
N THR A 426 57.39 -23.60 2.91
CA THR A 426 58.04 -23.40 1.61
C THR A 426 57.01 -23.45 0.47
N LEU A 427 56.96 -22.41 -0.37
CA LEU A 427 56.10 -22.38 -1.56
C LEU A 427 56.90 -22.81 -2.79
N HIS A 428 56.53 -23.94 -3.39
CA HIS A 428 57.05 -24.37 -4.70
C HIS A 428 56.14 -23.82 -5.80
N VAL A 429 56.58 -22.75 -6.46
CA VAL A 429 55.81 -22.02 -7.47
C VAL A 429 56.17 -22.46 -8.89
N PRO A 430 55.30 -22.26 -9.90
CA PRO A 430 55.63 -22.56 -11.28
C PRO A 430 56.88 -21.81 -11.76
N LYS A 431 57.67 -22.46 -12.62
CA LYS A 431 58.94 -21.93 -13.14
C LYS A 431 58.77 -20.57 -13.82
N GLY A 432 59.66 -19.62 -13.53
CA GLY A 432 59.61 -18.24 -14.01
C GLY A 432 58.52 -17.36 -13.38
N THR A 433 57.84 -17.79 -12.32
CA THR A 433 56.78 -17.00 -11.65
C THR A 433 57.16 -16.43 -10.29
N LYS A 434 58.32 -16.77 -9.71
CA LYS A 434 58.72 -16.38 -8.35
C LYS A 434 58.54 -14.90 -8.03
N ALA A 435 58.97 -14.01 -8.93
CA ALA A 435 58.86 -12.56 -8.74
C ALA A 435 57.40 -12.07 -8.60
N LEU A 436 56.42 -12.74 -9.23
CA LEU A 436 54.99 -12.42 -9.07
C LEU A 436 54.52 -12.77 -7.66
N TYR A 437 54.90 -13.93 -7.14
CA TYR A 437 54.53 -14.40 -5.81
C TYR A 437 55.22 -13.57 -4.72
N GLU A 438 56.48 -13.18 -4.91
CA GLU A 438 57.21 -12.25 -4.05
C GLU A 438 56.55 -10.85 -4.02
N ALA A 439 56.08 -10.34 -5.17
CA ALA A 439 55.37 -9.04 -5.21
C ALA A 439 54.01 -9.05 -4.48
N HIS A 440 53.36 -10.21 -4.35
CA HIS A 440 52.13 -10.37 -3.56
C HIS A 440 52.39 -10.68 -2.06
N ALA A 441 53.63 -10.98 -1.67
CA ALA A 441 54.02 -11.23 -0.29
C ALA A 441 54.27 -9.90 0.46
N LEU A 442 53.20 -9.27 0.94
CA LEU A 442 53.26 -7.98 1.62
C LEU A 442 54.07 -8.02 2.94
N TRP A 443 55.23 -7.37 2.91
CA TRP A 443 55.98 -6.83 4.05
C TRP A 443 56.39 -7.83 5.16
N GLY A 444 57.44 -8.61 4.87
CA GLY A 444 58.48 -8.89 5.87
C GLY A 444 58.37 -10.17 6.71
N LEU A 445 57.67 -11.21 6.24
CA LEU A 445 57.51 -12.46 7.01
C LEU A 445 57.89 -13.73 6.21
N GLY A 446 58.81 -14.52 6.77
CA GLY A 446 58.61 -15.95 7.05
C GLY A 446 58.67 -17.02 5.95
N PHE A 447 58.56 -16.71 4.65
CA PHE A 447 58.35 -17.75 3.62
C PHE A 447 59.53 -17.95 2.68
N ASN A 448 59.80 -19.22 2.37
CA ASN A 448 60.78 -19.62 1.37
C ASN A 448 60.06 -19.88 0.03
N ILE A 449 60.39 -19.14 -1.03
CA ILE A 449 59.80 -19.32 -2.35
C ILE A 449 60.84 -19.97 -3.28
N VAL A 450 60.51 -21.14 -3.79
CA VAL A 450 61.35 -22.00 -4.64
C VAL A 450 60.61 -22.22 -5.95
N GLU A 451 61.30 -22.12 -7.09
CA GLU A 451 60.70 -22.48 -8.38
C GLU A 451 60.76 -23.99 -8.62
N GLN A 452 59.75 -24.53 -9.31
CA GLN A 452 59.77 -25.89 -9.83
C GLN A 452 60.76 -26.02 -11.00
N GLU A 453 61.33 -27.22 -11.18
CA GLU A 453 62.42 -27.50 -12.15
C GLU A 453 62.02 -27.41 -13.63
#